data_AF-A0A1A9R028-F1
#
_entry.id   AF-A0A1A9R028-F1
#
_cell.length_a   1.000
_cell.length_b   1.000
_cell.length_c   1.000
_cell.angle_alpha   90.00
_cell.angle_beta   90.00
_cell.angle_gamma   90.00
#
_symmetry.space_group_name_H-M   'P 1'
#
loop_
_entity.id
_entity.type
_entity.pdbx_description
1 polymer ?
#
loop_
_entity_poly.entity_id
_entity_poly.type
_entity_poly.pdbx_seq_one_letter_code
_entity_poly.pdbx_strand_id
1 'polypeptide(L)'
;MFNTLKALFRATTEKSPEPNTGRPVAAGLPIGISQEDLEGLRLDGRVNIKLIGLRAHPDALFRWNDDDYHHIAAVGHVDLGQGAHLVRFYLDNDTWLQANIENGQVLEYKLFDFYRVAHLSDAEFDNVINGEDKQPDSIGAQTVSLTSTTEEARSCTYQRVWGDGDSLWSPPVVFEEQVMTTESVSARHVTHHAMLYERTIEGAERMEYLLLSAENDGEGSFMVVHNVGVDVASVDIDAM
;
A
#
# COMPACT_ATOMS: atom_id res chain seq x y z
N MET A 1 5.06 12.93 -18.28
CA MET A 1 4.38 11.71 -17.80
C MET A 1 4.40 11.62 -16.26
N PHE A 2 4.24 12.74 -15.53
CA PHE A 2 4.26 12.78 -14.05
C PHE A 2 3.20 13.74 -13.47
N ASN A 3 2.17 14.10 -14.24
CA ASN A 3 1.21 15.15 -13.86
C ASN A 3 -0.16 14.63 -13.40
N THR A 4 -0.43 13.32 -13.45
CA THR A 4 -1.80 12.80 -13.37
C THR A 4 -2.35 12.68 -11.94
N LEU A 5 -1.49 12.54 -10.93
CA LEU A 5 -1.92 12.45 -9.53
C LEU A 5 -2.27 13.80 -8.87
N LYS A 6 -1.86 14.93 -9.46
CA LYS A 6 -2.14 16.28 -8.89
C LYS A 6 -3.59 16.73 -9.08
N ALA A 7 -4.40 16.04 -9.88
CA ALA A 7 -5.74 16.49 -10.25
C ALA A 7 -6.89 15.85 -9.46
N LEU A 8 -6.65 14.80 -8.65
CA LEU A 8 -7.73 14.06 -7.97
C LEU A 8 -8.41 14.81 -6.80
N PHE A 9 -7.86 15.95 -6.33
CA PHE A 9 -8.34 16.65 -5.13
C PHE A 9 -9.21 17.89 -5.41
N ARG A 10 -10.24 17.76 -6.25
CA ARG A 10 -11.31 18.76 -6.35
C ARG A 10 -12.68 18.10 -6.61
N ALA A 11 -13.51 18.08 -5.56
CA ALA A 11 -14.98 17.91 -5.58
C ALA A 11 -15.48 16.57 -6.18
N THR A 12 -16.55 15.90 -5.74
CA THR A 12 -17.63 16.14 -4.77
C THR A 12 -18.32 14.79 -4.58
N THR A 13 -19.02 14.66 -3.46
CA THR A 13 -20.17 13.78 -3.22
C THR A 13 -21.04 13.59 -4.47
N GLU A 14 -21.00 12.41 -5.09
CA GLU A 14 -22.05 11.91 -5.98
C GLU A 14 -22.33 10.42 -5.74
N LYS A 15 -23.60 10.08 -5.88
CA LYS A 15 -24.24 8.82 -5.45
C LYS A 15 -23.90 7.68 -6.41
N SER A 16 -23.50 6.53 -5.88
CA SER A 16 -23.10 5.34 -6.64
C SER A 16 -24.20 4.86 -7.63
N PRO A 17 -23.85 4.46 -8.86
CA PRO A 17 -24.80 3.87 -9.81
C PRO A 17 -25.07 2.39 -9.49
N GLU A 18 -26.24 1.90 -9.93
CA GLU A 18 -26.73 0.54 -9.71
C GLU A 18 -25.84 -0.56 -10.35
N PRO A 19 -25.73 -1.75 -9.72
CA PRO A 19 -24.81 -2.79 -10.17
C PRO A 19 -25.24 -3.45 -11.49
N ASN A 20 -24.30 -3.47 -12.43
CA ASN A 20 -24.41 -4.17 -13.70
C ASN A 20 -24.30 -5.69 -13.48
N THR A 21 -25.24 -6.46 -14.02
CA THR A 21 -25.34 -7.92 -13.84
C THR A 21 -24.52 -8.64 -14.91
N GLY A 22 -23.25 -8.95 -14.62
CA GLY A 22 -22.43 -9.76 -15.53
C GLY A 22 -21.02 -10.05 -15.00
N ARG A 23 -20.71 -11.35 -14.91
CA ARG A 23 -19.54 -12.02 -14.30
C ARG A 23 -19.53 -12.08 -12.77
N PRO A 24 -19.23 -13.25 -12.17
CA PRO A 24 -18.99 -13.32 -10.73
C PRO A 24 -17.81 -12.42 -10.41
N VAL A 25 -18.04 -11.41 -9.58
CA VAL A 25 -17.00 -10.57 -9.01
C VAL A 25 -16.11 -11.54 -8.22
N ALA A 26 -14.84 -11.69 -8.64
CA ALA A 26 -13.90 -12.46 -7.82
C ALA A 26 -13.84 -11.79 -6.44
N ALA A 27 -13.93 -12.58 -5.37
CA ALA A 27 -14.13 -12.05 -4.03
C ALA A 27 -13.07 -11.00 -3.69
N GLY A 28 -13.52 -9.78 -3.36
CA GLY A 28 -12.66 -8.64 -3.02
C GLY A 28 -12.18 -7.78 -4.20
N LEU A 29 -12.52 -8.08 -5.46
CA LEU A 29 -12.14 -7.23 -6.59
C LEU A 29 -13.18 -6.12 -6.90
N PRO A 30 -12.75 -4.97 -7.43
CA PRO A 30 -13.66 -3.93 -7.93
C PRO A 30 -14.55 -4.45 -9.06
N ILE A 31 -15.73 -3.85 -9.21
CA ILE A 31 -16.67 -4.21 -10.29
C ILE A 31 -16.00 -3.95 -11.65
N GLY A 32 -16.05 -4.96 -12.52
CA GLY A 32 -15.51 -4.88 -13.87
C GLY A 32 -14.02 -5.22 -14.00
N ILE A 33 -13.33 -5.48 -12.88
CA ILE A 33 -11.97 -6.01 -12.86
C ILE A 33 -12.02 -7.52 -12.66
N SER A 34 -11.28 -8.26 -13.48
CA SER A 34 -11.14 -9.70 -13.37
C SER A 34 -9.73 -10.10 -12.91
N GLN A 35 -9.58 -11.35 -12.50
CA GLN A 35 -8.26 -11.90 -12.18
C GLN A 35 -7.30 -11.86 -13.38
N GLU A 36 -7.81 -11.95 -14.62
CA GLU A 36 -6.97 -11.87 -15.83
C GLU A 36 -6.36 -10.47 -16.00
N ASP A 37 -7.07 -9.44 -15.54
CA ASP A 37 -6.58 -8.06 -15.54
C ASP A 37 -5.51 -7.84 -14.44
N LEU A 38 -5.38 -8.79 -13.51
CA LEU A 38 -4.49 -8.76 -12.34
C LEU A 38 -3.51 -9.93 -12.33
N GLU A 39 -3.01 -10.33 -13.50
CA GLU A 39 -1.99 -11.39 -13.67
C GLU A 39 -2.37 -12.77 -13.06
N GLY A 40 -3.67 -13.04 -12.89
CA GLY A 40 -4.19 -14.27 -12.28
C GLY A 40 -4.30 -14.23 -10.75
N LEU A 41 -3.94 -13.10 -10.11
CA LEU A 41 -4.04 -12.90 -8.67
C LEU A 41 -5.50 -12.97 -8.21
N ARG A 42 -5.74 -13.75 -7.14
CA ARG A 42 -7.08 -13.96 -6.58
C ARG A 42 -7.02 -14.46 -5.15
N LEU A 43 -8.06 -14.18 -4.37
CA LEU A 43 -8.25 -14.78 -3.04
C LEU A 43 -8.15 -16.31 -3.14
N ASP A 44 -7.44 -16.92 -2.18
CA ASP A 44 -7.17 -18.36 -2.12
C ASP A 44 -6.25 -18.90 -3.25
N GLY A 45 -5.72 -18.01 -4.10
CA GLY A 45 -4.69 -18.33 -5.07
C GLY A 45 -3.30 -18.40 -4.44
N ARG A 46 -2.29 -18.66 -5.26
CA ARG A 46 -0.88 -18.56 -4.86
C ARG A 46 -0.13 -17.65 -5.80
N VAL A 47 0.88 -16.97 -5.29
CA VAL A 47 1.76 -16.10 -6.08
C VAL A 47 3.21 -16.31 -5.69
N ASN A 48 4.09 -16.29 -6.68
CA ASN A 48 5.51 -16.11 -6.51
C ASN A 48 5.94 -14.81 -7.21
N ILE A 49 6.82 -14.04 -6.56
CA ILE A 49 7.30 -12.75 -7.09
C ILE A 49 8.81 -12.83 -7.26
N LYS A 50 9.31 -12.55 -8.47
CA LYS A 50 10.72 -12.71 -8.84
C LYS A 50 11.46 -11.36 -8.83
N LEU A 51 12.09 -11.02 -7.71
CA LEU A 51 12.88 -9.80 -7.52
C LEU A 51 14.39 -10.10 -7.44
N ILE A 52 14.89 -11.00 -8.29
CA ILE A 52 16.29 -11.47 -8.29
C ILE A 52 17.30 -10.33 -8.31
N GLY A 53 17.02 -9.28 -9.09
CA GLY A 53 17.88 -8.10 -9.18
C GLY A 53 18.07 -7.38 -7.85
N LEU A 54 17.07 -7.39 -6.96
CA LEU A 54 17.12 -6.70 -5.68
C LEU A 54 18.16 -7.31 -4.72
N ARG A 55 18.43 -8.61 -4.82
CA ARG A 55 19.42 -9.32 -3.97
C ARG A 55 20.82 -8.72 -4.08
N ALA A 56 21.15 -8.09 -5.22
CA ALA A 56 22.45 -7.45 -5.45
C ALA A 56 22.59 -6.06 -4.78
N HIS A 57 21.51 -5.53 -4.19
CA HIS A 57 21.49 -4.20 -3.59
C HIS A 57 21.42 -4.30 -2.06
N PRO A 58 22.57 -4.41 -1.38
CA PRO A 58 22.58 -4.46 0.07
C PRO A 58 21.98 -3.19 0.67
N ASP A 59 22.02 -2.03 0.00
CA ASP A 59 21.43 -0.77 0.47
C ASP A 59 19.90 -0.84 0.70
N ALA A 60 19.14 -1.68 -0.01
CA ALA A 60 17.70 -1.81 0.19
C ALA A 60 17.37 -2.39 1.59
N LEU A 61 16.47 -1.75 2.34
CA LEU A 61 15.86 -2.30 3.54
C LEU A 61 14.84 -3.40 3.24
N PHE A 62 14.08 -3.28 2.14
CA PHE A 62 13.17 -4.31 1.69
C PHE A 62 13.93 -5.57 1.30
N ARG A 63 13.49 -6.71 1.82
CA ARG A 63 14.04 -8.04 1.56
C ARG A 63 12.92 -8.96 1.15
N TRP A 64 13.20 -9.83 0.19
CA TRP A 64 12.21 -10.74 -0.35
C TRP A 64 12.85 -12.08 -0.70
N ASN A 65 12.12 -13.16 -0.45
CA ASN A 65 12.51 -14.50 -0.85
C ASN A 65 11.79 -14.88 -2.15
N ASP A 66 12.52 -14.82 -3.27
CA ASP A 66 11.96 -15.13 -4.60
C ASP A 66 11.64 -16.62 -4.82
N ASP A 67 11.99 -17.52 -3.90
CA ASP A 67 11.93 -18.97 -4.14
C ASP A 67 10.58 -19.61 -3.79
N ASP A 68 9.77 -18.95 -2.96
CA ASP A 68 8.54 -19.53 -2.39
C ASP A 68 7.25 -19.01 -3.06
N TYR A 69 6.27 -19.90 -3.25
CA TYR A 69 4.90 -19.48 -3.55
C TYR A 69 4.15 -19.21 -2.26
N HIS A 70 3.63 -18.00 -2.14
CA HIS A 70 2.82 -17.54 -1.01
C HIS A 70 1.34 -17.70 -1.31
N HIS A 71 0.57 -18.12 -0.31
CA HIS A 71 -0.89 -18.13 -0.39
C HIS A 71 -1.45 -16.71 -0.25
N ILE A 72 -2.47 -16.38 -1.05
CA ILE A 72 -3.20 -15.12 -0.96
C ILE A 72 -4.35 -15.32 0.03
N ALA A 73 -4.09 -14.93 1.29
CA ALA A 73 -5.00 -15.14 2.41
C ALA A 73 -6.15 -14.13 2.46
N ALA A 74 -5.93 -12.92 1.94
CA ALA A 74 -6.96 -11.89 1.88
C ALA A 74 -6.81 -10.98 0.66
N VAL A 75 -7.93 -10.36 0.26
CA VAL A 75 -7.95 -9.32 -0.77
C VAL A 75 -8.59 -8.07 -0.21
N GLY A 76 -7.83 -6.98 -0.22
CA GLY A 76 -8.25 -5.64 0.15
C GLY A 76 -8.62 -4.79 -1.06
N HIS A 77 -9.68 -4.01 -0.94
CA HIS A 77 -10.11 -3.06 -1.96
C HIS A 77 -10.31 -1.67 -1.36
N VAL A 78 -9.69 -0.69 -2.00
CA VAL A 78 -9.90 0.75 -1.74
C VAL A 78 -10.48 1.40 -2.99
N ASP A 79 -11.60 2.10 -2.85
CA ASP A 79 -12.14 2.96 -3.88
C ASP A 79 -11.65 4.41 -3.67
N LEU A 80 -10.83 4.90 -4.59
CA LEU A 80 -10.32 6.28 -4.57
C LEU A 80 -11.24 7.25 -5.32
N GLY A 81 -12.34 6.75 -5.91
CA GLY A 81 -13.25 7.51 -6.75
C GLY A 81 -12.70 7.74 -8.16
N GLN A 82 -13.55 8.26 -9.06
CA GLN A 82 -13.19 8.60 -10.44
C GLN A 82 -12.57 7.42 -11.24
N GLY A 83 -12.95 6.18 -10.90
CA GLY A 83 -12.42 4.97 -11.55
C GLY A 83 -11.01 4.59 -11.12
N ALA A 84 -10.48 5.20 -10.06
CA ALA A 84 -9.22 4.82 -9.43
C ALA A 84 -9.46 3.87 -8.25
N HIS A 85 -8.70 2.77 -8.19
CA HIS A 85 -8.81 1.76 -7.16
C HIS A 85 -7.42 1.28 -6.71
N LEU A 86 -7.32 0.89 -5.44
CA LEU A 86 -6.21 0.06 -4.96
C LEU A 86 -6.76 -1.33 -4.68
N VAL A 87 -6.06 -2.36 -5.13
CA VAL A 87 -6.35 -3.76 -4.77
C VAL A 87 -5.11 -4.33 -4.11
N ARG A 88 -5.23 -4.83 -2.88
CA ARG A 88 -4.14 -5.41 -2.08
C ARG A 88 -4.35 -6.90 -1.94
N PHE A 89 -3.36 -7.69 -2.30
CA PHE A 89 -3.33 -9.13 -2.11
C PHE A 89 -2.43 -9.44 -0.91
N TYR A 90 -3.05 -9.74 0.23
CA TYR A 90 -2.34 -10.08 1.46
C TYR A 90 -1.88 -11.53 1.43
N LEU A 91 -0.58 -11.72 1.62
CA LEU A 91 0.08 -13.00 1.58
C LEU A 91 0.12 -13.63 2.98
N ASP A 92 0.44 -14.91 3.04
CA ASP A 92 0.56 -15.70 4.27
C ASP A 92 1.77 -15.34 5.17
N ASN A 93 2.58 -14.36 4.77
CA ASN A 93 3.82 -13.98 5.43
C ASN A 93 3.90 -12.48 5.76
N ASP A 94 2.77 -11.81 6.01
CA ASP A 94 2.64 -10.38 6.32
C ASP A 94 3.06 -9.41 5.19
N THR A 95 3.50 -9.93 4.05
CA THR A 95 3.71 -9.18 2.82
C THR A 95 2.40 -9.02 2.04
N TRP A 96 2.26 -7.95 1.28
CA TRP A 96 1.12 -7.74 0.40
C TRP A 96 1.50 -7.05 -0.91
N LEU A 97 0.89 -7.49 -2.00
CA LEU A 97 1.06 -6.93 -3.34
C LEU A 97 -0.10 -6.00 -3.66
N GLN A 98 0.19 -4.75 -4.02
CA GLN A 98 -0.83 -3.77 -4.39
C GLN A 98 -0.83 -3.50 -5.89
N ALA A 99 -2.00 -3.59 -6.50
CA ALA A 99 -2.26 -3.08 -7.84
C ALA A 99 -2.90 -1.69 -7.75
N ASN A 100 -2.32 -0.72 -8.45
CA ASN A 100 -2.91 0.60 -8.64
C ASN A 100 -3.66 0.60 -9.97
N ILE A 101 -4.98 0.79 -9.92
CA ILE A 101 -5.86 0.67 -11.08
C ILE A 101 -6.47 2.04 -11.38
N GLU A 102 -6.42 2.48 -12.64
CA GLU A 102 -7.17 3.63 -13.12
C GLU A 102 -7.93 3.26 -14.40
N ASN A 103 -9.22 3.61 -14.45
CA ASN A 103 -10.07 3.38 -15.62
C ASN A 103 -10.04 1.93 -16.15
N GLY A 104 -9.96 0.97 -15.22
CA GLY A 104 -9.92 -0.46 -15.54
C GLY A 104 -8.56 -1.00 -15.98
N GLN A 105 -7.49 -0.21 -15.90
CA GLN A 105 -6.14 -0.63 -16.27
C GLN A 105 -5.22 -0.59 -15.06
N VAL A 106 -4.40 -1.63 -14.89
CA VAL A 106 -3.33 -1.61 -13.89
C VAL A 106 -2.21 -0.71 -14.39
N LEU A 107 -1.87 0.29 -13.58
CA LEU A 107 -0.79 1.23 -13.85
C LEU A 107 0.55 0.74 -13.31
N GLU A 108 0.53 0.18 -12.10
CA GLU A 108 1.73 -0.29 -11.42
C GLU A 108 1.38 -1.31 -10.33
N TYR A 109 2.38 -2.11 -9.98
CA TYR A 109 2.37 -2.95 -8.79
C TYR A 109 3.44 -2.52 -7.81
N LYS A 110 3.13 -2.61 -6.52
CA LYS A 110 4.11 -2.44 -5.43
C LYS A 110 3.97 -3.58 -4.44
N LEU A 111 5.10 -4.18 -4.07
CA LEU A 111 5.15 -5.18 -3.02
C LEU A 111 5.57 -4.49 -1.73
N PHE A 112 4.81 -4.69 -0.67
CA PHE A 112 5.07 -4.13 0.64
C PHE A 112 5.18 -5.25 1.66
N ASP A 113 6.12 -5.12 2.58
CA ASP A 113 6.31 -6.02 3.70
C ASP A 113 6.20 -5.25 5.01
N PHE A 114 5.60 -5.90 6.00
CA PHE A 114 5.50 -5.35 7.33
C PHE A 114 6.90 -5.09 7.90
N TYR A 115 7.14 -3.87 8.37
CA TYR A 115 8.45 -3.50 8.92
C TYR A 115 8.43 -3.34 10.43
N ARG A 116 7.50 -2.53 10.94
CA ARG A 116 7.28 -2.31 12.38
C ARG A 116 5.92 -1.68 12.64
N VAL A 117 5.46 -1.84 13.89
CA VAL A 117 4.26 -1.18 14.41
C VAL A 117 4.60 -0.40 15.68
N ALA A 118 3.95 0.75 15.85
CA ALA A 118 3.90 1.48 17.11
C ALA A 118 2.44 1.64 17.52
N HIS A 119 2.08 1.17 18.71
CA HIS A 119 0.75 1.41 19.29
C HIS A 119 0.67 2.82 19.85
N LEU A 120 -0.47 3.46 19.65
CA LEU A 120 -0.75 4.82 20.06
C LEU A 120 -1.94 4.84 21.04
N SER A 121 -1.92 5.79 21.97
CA SER A 121 -3.11 6.25 22.65
C SER A 121 -3.98 7.12 21.73
N ASP A 122 -5.25 7.33 22.10
CA ASP A 122 -6.19 8.20 21.36
C ASP A 122 -5.61 9.60 21.11
N ALA A 123 -4.96 10.19 22.11
CA ALA A 123 -4.38 11.53 22.00
C ALA A 123 -3.14 11.55 21.08
N GLU A 124 -2.32 10.49 21.10
CA GLU A 124 -1.19 10.37 20.18
C GLU A 124 -1.67 10.15 18.75
N PHE A 125 -2.71 9.32 18.55
CA PHE A 125 -3.32 9.11 17.25
C PHE A 125 -3.89 10.41 16.68
N ASP A 126 -4.70 11.14 17.45
CA ASP A 126 -5.25 12.43 17.04
C ASP A 126 -4.13 13.43 16.69
N ASN A 127 -3.06 13.49 17.48
CA ASN A 127 -1.93 14.35 17.16
C ASN A 127 -1.18 13.92 15.88
N VAL A 128 -1.09 12.62 15.61
CA VAL A 128 -0.46 12.09 14.38
C VAL A 128 -1.26 12.48 13.13
N ILE A 129 -2.60 12.49 13.18
CA ILE A 129 -3.45 12.75 12.00
C ILE A 129 -3.94 14.20 11.88
N ASN A 130 -4.15 14.89 13.01
CA ASN A 130 -4.75 16.22 13.10
C ASN A 130 -3.84 17.26 13.78
N GLY A 131 -2.73 16.83 14.38
CA GLY A 131 -1.87 17.71 15.16
C GLY A 131 -1.20 18.80 14.31
N GLU A 132 -1.03 19.97 14.92
CA GLU A 132 -0.26 21.06 14.32
C GLU A 132 1.26 20.85 14.48
N ASP A 133 1.67 19.89 15.31
CA ASP A 133 3.06 19.61 15.66
C ASP A 133 3.75 18.77 14.59
N LYS A 134 4.31 19.47 13.59
CA LYS A 134 4.99 18.92 12.42
C LYS A 134 6.41 18.46 12.77
N GLN A 135 6.50 17.44 13.63
CA GLN A 135 7.77 16.89 14.06
C GLN A 135 8.56 16.28 12.89
N PRO A 136 9.91 16.30 12.94
CA PRO A 136 10.73 15.51 12.03
C PRO A 136 10.32 14.03 12.08
N ASP A 137 10.37 13.35 10.93
CA ASP A 137 10.02 11.93 10.81
C ASP A 137 8.57 11.56 11.18
N SER A 138 7.66 12.53 11.35
CA SER A 138 6.23 12.27 11.52
C SER A 138 5.54 11.93 10.19
N ILE A 139 4.38 11.28 10.27
CA ILE A 139 3.55 11.07 9.08
C ILE A 139 3.19 12.43 8.47
N GLY A 140 3.34 12.52 7.15
CA GLY A 140 3.14 13.76 6.44
C GLY A 140 4.35 14.70 6.42
N ALA A 141 5.44 14.45 7.15
CA ALA A 141 6.68 15.24 7.03
C ALA A 141 7.29 15.14 5.61
N GLN A 142 8.10 16.10 5.17
CA GLN A 142 8.72 16.06 3.83
C GLN A 142 9.70 14.90 3.68
N THR A 143 10.38 14.55 4.77
CA THR A 143 11.30 13.41 4.84
C THR A 143 11.04 12.57 6.06
N VAL A 144 11.27 11.27 5.95
CA VAL A 144 11.27 10.34 7.09
C VAL A 144 12.53 9.49 7.04
N SER A 145 13.18 9.35 8.19
CA SER A 145 14.32 8.47 8.41
C SER A 145 13.86 7.15 9.03
N LEU A 146 14.23 6.04 8.39
CA LEU A 146 13.95 4.70 8.88
C LEU A 146 15.25 3.96 9.20
N THR A 147 15.41 3.61 10.48
CA THR A 147 16.56 2.81 10.93
C THR A 147 16.31 1.32 10.67
N SER A 148 17.34 0.63 10.16
CA SER A 148 17.37 -0.82 9.99
C SER A 148 17.15 -1.53 11.32
N THR A 149 16.30 -2.57 11.30
CA THR A 149 16.11 -3.50 12.43
C THR A 149 17.12 -4.65 12.42
N THR A 150 18.02 -4.69 11.44
CA THR A 150 19.06 -5.73 11.30
C THR A 150 20.30 -5.41 12.13
N GLU A 151 21.22 -6.37 12.24
CA GLU A 151 22.45 -6.26 13.06
C GLU A 151 23.35 -5.08 12.66
N GLU A 152 23.29 -4.64 11.40
CA GLU A 152 24.02 -3.46 10.91
C GLU A 152 23.10 -2.23 10.95
N ALA A 153 23.18 -1.49 12.06
CA ALA A 153 22.41 -0.26 12.24
C ALA A 153 22.76 0.77 11.17
N ARG A 154 21.83 0.96 10.23
CA ARG A 154 21.86 2.01 9.20
C ARG A 154 20.54 2.77 9.18
N SER A 155 20.55 3.99 8.71
CA SER A 155 19.34 4.79 8.52
C SER A 155 19.17 5.16 7.06
N CYS A 156 17.97 4.99 6.54
CA CYS A 156 17.59 5.34 5.18
C CYS A 156 16.60 6.51 5.24
N THR A 157 16.88 7.58 4.49
CA THR A 157 15.97 8.73 4.39
C THR A 157 15.11 8.61 3.15
N TYR A 158 13.80 8.75 3.33
CA TYR A 158 12.78 8.70 2.29
C TYR A 158 12.16 10.08 2.09
N GLN A 159 11.80 10.40 0.85
CA GLN A 159 11.16 11.65 0.44
C GLN A 159 9.66 11.43 0.26
N ARG A 160 8.83 12.38 0.71
CA ARG A 160 7.38 12.27 0.60
C ARG A 160 6.92 12.34 -0.86
N VAL A 161 6.08 11.38 -1.27
CA VAL A 161 5.52 11.29 -2.62
C VAL A 161 4.18 12.02 -2.73
N TRP A 162 3.32 11.88 -1.72
CA TRP A 162 1.97 12.48 -1.74
C TRP A 162 1.91 13.87 -1.10
N GLY A 163 0.94 14.66 -1.55
CA GLY A 163 0.71 16.02 -1.07
C GLY A 163 1.51 17.09 -1.83
N ASP A 164 1.68 18.25 -1.20
CA ASP A 164 2.37 19.38 -1.78
C ASP A 164 3.88 19.26 -1.53
N GLY A 165 4.68 19.11 -2.59
CA GLY A 165 6.13 18.98 -2.52
C GLY A 165 6.84 20.24 -1.99
N ASP A 166 6.21 21.41 -2.10
CA ASP A 166 6.77 22.68 -1.62
C ASP A 166 6.48 22.91 -0.12
N SER A 167 5.61 22.08 0.47
CA SER A 167 5.30 22.14 1.90
C SER A 167 6.22 21.24 2.71
N LEU A 168 6.68 21.72 3.86
CA LEU A 168 7.41 20.89 4.83
C LEU A 168 6.55 19.75 5.40
N TRP A 169 5.22 19.87 5.30
CA TRP A 169 4.29 18.87 5.77
C TRP A 169 3.00 18.83 4.93
N SER A 170 2.45 17.64 4.69
CA SER A 170 1.15 17.45 4.05
C SER A 170 0.29 16.50 4.88
N PRO A 171 -1.04 16.73 4.93
CA PRO A 171 -1.93 15.83 5.66
C PRO A 171 -1.89 14.42 5.07
N PRO A 172 -1.95 13.37 5.92
CA PRO A 172 -2.13 11.99 5.46
C PRO A 172 -3.33 11.87 4.54
N VAL A 173 -3.20 11.03 3.51
CA VAL A 173 -4.32 10.66 2.65
C VAL A 173 -5.18 9.67 3.41
N VAL A 174 -6.48 9.95 3.48
CA VAL A 174 -7.45 9.06 4.13
C VAL A 174 -8.08 8.16 3.08
N PHE A 175 -8.06 6.85 3.32
CA PHE A 175 -8.82 5.90 2.52
C PHE A 175 -9.40 4.76 3.37
N GLU A 176 -10.55 4.26 2.92
CA GLU A 176 -11.27 3.15 3.53
C GLU A 176 -10.99 1.87 2.73
N GLU A 177 -10.50 0.84 3.41
CA GLU A 177 -10.20 -0.45 2.82
C GLU A 177 -11.24 -1.50 3.26
N GLN A 178 -11.77 -2.25 2.29
CA GLN A 178 -12.58 -3.43 2.51
C GLN A 178 -11.74 -4.69 2.32
N VAL A 179 -11.52 -5.46 3.37
CA VAL A 179 -10.68 -6.67 3.35
C VAL A 179 -11.54 -7.92 3.42
N MET A 180 -11.47 -8.76 2.39
CA MET A 180 -12.17 -10.03 2.26
C MET A 180 -11.20 -11.20 2.51
N THR A 181 -11.63 -12.17 3.31
CA THR A 181 -10.89 -13.43 3.57
C THR A 181 -11.74 -14.63 3.16
N THR A 182 -11.14 -15.82 3.09
CA THR A 182 -11.89 -17.06 2.86
C THR A 182 -12.71 -17.49 4.09
N GLU A 183 -12.35 -17.01 5.27
CA GLU A 183 -12.93 -17.40 6.56
C GLU A 183 -14.19 -16.61 6.93
N SER A 184 -14.38 -15.43 6.34
CA SER A 184 -15.49 -14.52 6.66
C SER A 184 -16.41 -14.30 5.45
N VAL A 185 -17.70 -14.23 5.73
CA VAL A 185 -18.72 -13.87 4.72
C VAL A 185 -18.81 -12.34 4.54
N SER A 186 -18.29 -11.56 5.50
CA SER A 186 -18.30 -10.10 5.48
C SER A 186 -16.90 -9.52 5.43
N ALA A 187 -16.73 -8.44 4.67
CA ALA A 187 -15.48 -7.67 4.65
C ALA A 187 -15.21 -7.00 6.01
N ARG A 188 -13.95 -7.04 6.45
CA ARG A 188 -13.44 -6.15 7.50
C ARG A 188 -13.20 -4.76 6.88
N HIS A 189 -13.43 -3.71 7.66
CA HIS A 189 -13.17 -2.34 7.22
C HIS A 189 -12.00 -1.75 8.00
N VAL A 190 -11.12 -1.04 7.32
CA VAL A 190 -9.97 -0.36 7.92
C VAL A 190 -9.90 1.06 7.38
N THR A 191 -9.84 2.02 8.29
CA THR A 191 -9.58 3.42 7.95
C THR A 191 -8.08 3.68 8.07
N HIS A 192 -7.45 4.04 6.96
CA HIS A 192 -6.04 4.39 6.91
C HIS A 192 -5.88 5.90 6.81
N HIS A 193 -4.96 6.44 7.61
CA HIS A 193 -4.38 7.77 7.41
C HIS A 193 -2.95 7.54 6.97
N ALA A 194 -2.72 7.57 5.66
CA ALA A 194 -1.49 7.06 5.08
C ALA A 194 -0.68 8.12 4.33
N MET A 195 0.63 7.91 4.30
CA MET A 195 1.55 8.73 3.53
C MET A 195 2.63 7.85 2.90
N LEU A 196 2.80 7.99 1.58
CA LEU A 196 3.83 7.29 0.82
C LEU A 196 5.09 8.13 0.73
N TYR A 197 6.21 7.46 0.94
CA TYR A 197 7.55 7.99 0.76
C TYR A 197 8.36 7.06 -0.15
N GLU A 198 9.36 7.62 -0.82
CA GLU A 198 10.24 6.86 -1.71
C GLU A 198 11.70 7.27 -1.55
N ARG A 199 12.61 6.40 -1.98
CA ARG A 199 14.02 6.71 -2.20
C ARG A 199 14.57 5.84 -3.32
N THR A 200 15.65 6.29 -3.93
CA THR A 200 16.43 5.46 -4.86
C THR A 200 17.21 4.39 -4.10
N ILE A 201 17.26 3.17 -4.64
CA ILE A 201 18.18 2.13 -4.18
C ILE A 201 19.50 2.29 -4.95
N GLU A 202 20.63 2.30 -4.25
CA GLU A 202 21.93 2.49 -4.89
C GLU A 202 22.21 1.41 -5.96
N GLY A 203 22.44 1.86 -7.20
CA GLY A 203 22.77 1.01 -8.33
C GLY A 203 21.60 0.21 -8.92
N ALA A 204 20.38 0.38 -8.43
CA ALA A 204 19.18 -0.27 -8.96
C ALA A 204 18.34 0.68 -9.82
N GLU A 205 17.53 0.12 -10.72
CA GLU A 205 16.50 0.88 -11.46
C GLU A 205 15.20 1.04 -10.66
N ARG A 206 15.03 0.29 -9.56
CA ARG A 206 13.82 0.31 -8.73
C ARG A 206 13.92 1.34 -7.61
N MET A 207 12.77 1.85 -7.21
CA MET A 207 12.62 2.63 -6.00
C MET A 207 12.34 1.73 -4.80
N GLU A 208 12.74 2.19 -3.63
CA GLU A 208 12.28 1.65 -2.35
C GLU A 208 11.25 2.61 -1.75
N TYR A 209 10.20 2.04 -1.21
CA TYR A 209 9.07 2.77 -0.64
C TYR A 209 8.98 2.56 0.86
N LEU A 210 8.47 3.59 1.53
CA LEU A 210 7.99 3.51 2.89
C LEU A 210 6.54 4.00 2.91
N LEU A 211 5.62 3.11 3.25
CA LEU A 211 4.23 3.47 3.51
C LEU A 211 4.02 3.55 5.02
N LEU A 212 3.77 4.76 5.51
CA LEU A 212 3.32 5.00 6.87
C LEU A 212 1.80 5.03 6.88
N SER A 213 1.18 4.29 7.78
CA SER A 213 -0.27 4.18 7.89
C SER A 213 -0.66 4.24 9.36
N ALA A 214 -1.32 5.34 9.76
CA ALA A 214 -1.99 5.43 11.05
C ALA A 214 -3.39 4.80 10.90
N GLU A 215 -3.62 3.71 11.63
CA GLU A 215 -4.78 2.83 11.47
C GLU A 215 -5.62 2.79 12.73
N ASN A 216 -6.93 2.70 12.52
CA ASN A 216 -7.90 2.33 13.52
C ASN A 216 -8.50 0.99 13.09
N ASP A 217 -8.24 -0.07 13.87
CA ASP A 217 -8.74 -1.42 13.56
C ASP A 217 -10.22 -1.63 13.89
N GLY A 218 -10.89 -0.62 14.46
CA GLY A 218 -12.28 -0.67 14.87
C GLY A 218 -12.54 -1.38 16.19
N GLU A 219 -11.51 -1.99 16.79
CA GLU A 219 -11.57 -2.68 18.09
C GLU A 219 -10.99 -1.84 19.23
N GLY A 220 -10.64 -0.58 18.95
CA GLY A 220 -10.13 0.38 19.92
C GLY A 220 -8.62 0.37 20.06
N SER A 221 -7.87 -0.24 19.12
CA SER A 221 -6.43 -0.07 19.02
C SER A 221 -6.09 0.95 17.94
N PHE A 222 -5.30 1.94 18.31
CA PHE A 222 -4.67 2.87 17.36
C PHE A 222 -3.21 2.48 17.17
N MET A 223 -2.75 2.49 15.93
CA MET A 223 -1.38 2.13 15.61
C MET A 223 -0.84 2.88 14.41
N VAL A 224 0.48 2.99 14.33
CA VAL A 224 1.19 3.40 13.13
C VAL A 224 1.99 2.23 12.61
N VAL A 225 1.57 1.74 11.45
CA VAL A 225 2.22 0.66 10.72
C VAL A 225 3.21 1.27 9.72
N HIS A 226 4.42 0.73 9.71
CA HIS A 226 5.43 1.03 8.72
C HIS A 226 5.55 -0.18 7.80
N ASN A 227 5.37 0.02 6.51
CA ASN A 227 5.65 -1.00 5.50
C ASN A 227 6.80 -0.50 4.62
N VAL A 228 7.78 -1.36 4.37
CA VAL A 228 8.80 -1.12 3.36
C VAL A 228 8.39 -1.83 2.08
N GLY A 229 8.72 -1.29 0.92
CA GLY A 229 8.28 -1.89 -0.34
C GLY A 229 9.14 -1.53 -1.54
N VAL A 230 8.84 -2.16 -2.67
CA VAL A 230 9.49 -1.93 -3.96
C VAL A 230 8.49 -2.03 -5.09
N ASP A 231 8.81 -1.42 -6.24
CA ASP A 231 8.05 -1.64 -7.47
C ASP A 231 8.16 -3.10 -7.93
N VAL A 232 7.07 -3.61 -8.51
CA VAL A 232 7.01 -4.93 -9.16
C VAL A 232 6.52 -4.74 -10.59
N ALA A 233 7.20 -5.36 -11.55
CA ALA A 233 6.69 -5.39 -12.92
C ALA A 233 5.78 -6.60 -13.11
N SER A 234 4.78 -6.53 -14.00
CA SER A 234 3.90 -7.67 -14.30
C SER A 234 4.67 -8.96 -14.63
N VAL A 235 5.81 -8.85 -15.33
CA VAL A 235 6.66 -10.00 -15.69
C VAL A 235 7.33 -10.68 -14.48
N ASP A 236 7.39 -10.00 -13.35
CA ASP A 236 7.94 -10.56 -12.10
C ASP A 236 6.88 -11.36 -11.32
N ILE A 237 5.60 -11.33 -11.73
CA ILE A 237 4.48 -11.95 -11.02
C ILE A 237 4.14 -13.30 -11.70
N ASP A 238 4.13 -14.36 -10.90
CA ASP A 238 3.67 -15.68 -11.32
C ASP A 238 2.58 -16.19 -10.37
N ALA A 239 1.33 -16.11 -10.80
CA ALA A 239 0.17 -16.52 -10.01
C ALA A 239 -0.46 -17.81 -10.55
N MET A 240 -0.89 -18.70 -9.63
CA MET A 240 -1.56 -19.96 -9.95
C MET A 240 -2.79 -20.25 -9.11
#